data_AF-A0A359IDJ4-F1
#
_entry.id   AF-A0A359IDJ4-F1
#
_cell.length_a   1.000
_cell.length_b   1.000
_cell.length_c   1.000
_cell.angle_alpha   90.00
_cell.angle_beta   90.00
_cell.angle_gamma   90.00
#
_symmetry.space_group_name_H-M   'P 1'
#
loop_
_entity.id
_entity.type
_entity.pdbx_description
1 polymer ?
#
loop_
_entity_poly.entity_id
_entity_poly.type
_entity_poly.pdbx_seq_one_letter_code
_entity_poly.pdbx_strand_id
1 'polypeptide(L)' 'MFKKIRDFLVSVQSEMKKVTWPTFEELKGSTKVVIIFSIILVVFLFIVDFILSQSVHALLY' A
#
# COMPACT_ATOMS: atom_id res chain seq x y z
N MET A 1 -10.47 35.04 -18.18
CA MET A 1 -10.61 33.63 -17.71
C MET A 1 -9.27 32.98 -17.42
N PHE A 2 -8.31 32.98 -18.36
CA PHE A 2 -6.96 32.41 -18.18
C PHE A 2 -6.16 32.91 -16.96
N LYS A 3 -6.32 34.20 -16.59
CA LYS A 3 -5.63 34.79 -15.43
C LYS A 3 -6.05 34.15 -14.10
N LYS A 4 -7.37 33.94 -13.90
CA LYS A 4 -7.93 33.26 -12.71
C LYS A 4 -7.44 31.83 -12.55
N ILE A 5 -7.32 31.08 -13.66
CA ILE A 5 -6.82 29.69 -13.64
C ILE A 5 -5.34 29.67 -13.28
N ARG A 6 -4.54 30.60 -13.81
CA ARG A 6 -3.12 30.73 -13.44
C ARG A 6 -2.97 31.06 -11.95
N ASP A 7 -3.75 32.01 -11.45
CA ASP A 7 -3.70 32.42 -10.05
C ASP A 7 -4.15 31.27 -9.12
N PHE A 8 -5.13 30.46 -9.53
CA PHE A 8 -5.57 29.25 -8.82
C PHE A 8 -4.52 28.13 -8.80
N LEU A 9 -3.80 27.90 -9.90
CA LEU A 9 -2.70 26.93 -9.93
C LEU A 9 -1.54 27.37 -9.04
N VAL A 10 -1.24 28.67 -8.99
CA VAL A 10 -0.21 29.24 -8.12
C VAL A 10 -0.62 29.11 -6.65
N SER A 11 -1.89 29.33 -6.30
CA SER A 11 -2.37 29.11 -4.93
C SER A 11 -2.34 27.63 -4.53
N VAL A 12 -2.75 26.72 -5.42
CA VAL A 12 -2.66 25.27 -5.18
C VAL A 12 -1.20 24.84 -5.00
N GLN A 13 -0.28 25.31 -5.84
CA GLN A 13 1.14 25.02 -5.67
C GLN A 13 1.69 25.55 -4.35
N SER A 14 1.22 26.71 -3.89
CA SER A 14 1.59 27.30 -2.58
C SER A 14 1.09 26.46 -1.40
N GLU A 15 -0.13 25.93 -1.48
CA GLU A 15 -0.69 25.02 -0.46
C GLU A 15 -0.02 23.65 -0.48
N MET A 16 0.29 23.12 -1.67
CA MET A 16 1.02 21.86 -1.83
C MET A 16 2.44 21.91 -1.27
N LYS A 17 3.04 23.11 -1.14
CA LYS A 17 4.31 23.31 -0.42
C LYS A 17 4.17 23.31 1.10
N LYS A 18 2.97 23.54 1.63
CA LYS A 18 2.67 23.40 3.07
C LYS A 18 2.39 21.94 3.46
N VAL A 19 2.16 21.07 2.48
CA VAL A 19 2.06 19.63 2.70
C VAL A 19 3.45 19.10 3.00
N THR A 20 3.63 18.59 4.21
CA THR A 20 4.84 17.89 4.64
C THR A 20 4.88 16.54 3.94
N TRP A 21 5.53 16.48 2.78
CA TRP A 21 5.79 15.22 2.10
C TRP A 21 6.80 14.41 2.91
N PRO A 22 6.54 13.11 3.15
CA PRO A 22 7.48 12.26 3.84
C PRO A 22 8.79 12.19 3.05
N THR A 23 9.90 12.14 3.77
CA THR A 23 11.22 12.00 3.14
C THR A 23 11.38 10.60 2.54
N PHE A 24 12.22 10.45 1.52
CA PHE A 24 12.45 9.15 0.87
C PHE A 24 12.88 8.03 1.85
N GLU A 25 13.53 8.41 2.96
CA GLU A 25 13.93 7.53 4.06
C GLU A 25 12.72 6.97 4.83
N GLU A 26 11.75 7.82 5.19
CA GLU A 26 10.52 7.42 5.89
C GLU A 26 9.60 6.56 4.99
N LEU A 27 9.57 6.89 3.70
CA LEU A 27 8.84 6.11 2.71
C LEU A 27 9.42 4.68 2.62
N LYS A 28 10.75 4.54 2.60
CA LYS A 28 11.44 3.24 2.61
C LYS A 28 11.16 2.44 3.89
N GLY A 29 11.18 3.10 5.04
CA GLY A 29 10.86 2.48 6.33
C GLY A 29 9.46 1.88 6.33
N SER A 30 8.48 2.66 5.88
CA SER A 30 7.08 2.24 5.79
C SER A 30 6.87 1.08 4.80
N THR A 31 7.50 1.14 3.62
CA THR A 31 7.41 0.05 2.63
C THR A 31 8.05 -1.25 3.12
N LYS A 32 9.16 -1.18 3.87
CA LYS A 32 9.84 -2.37 4.40
C LYS A 32 8.94 -3.16 5.35
N VAL A 33 8.19 -2.48 6.22
CA VAL A 33 7.24 -3.12 7.14
C VAL A 33 6.12 -3.81 6.37
N VAL A 34 5.56 -3.14 5.35
CA VAL A 34 4.50 -3.70 4.51
C VAL A 34 4.98 -4.94 3.76
N ILE A 35 6.20 -4.95 3.23
CA ILE A 35 6.78 -6.12 2.54
C ILE A 35 6.88 -7.31 3.51
N ILE A 36 7.42 -7.10 4.70
CA ILE A 36 7.56 -8.17 5.70
C ILE A 36 6.19 -8.72 6.09
N PHE A 37 5.22 -7.84 6.36
CA PHE A 37 3.86 -8.23 6.68
C PHE A 37 3.19 -9.01 5.55
N SER A 38 3.37 -8.56 4.30
CA SER A 38 2.83 -9.25 3.12
C SER A 38 3.41 -10.66 2.96
N ILE A 39 4.72 -10.84 3.20
CA ILE A 39 5.35 -12.17 3.16
C ILE A 39 4.74 -13.10 4.23
N ILE A 40 4.54 -12.61 5.45
CA ILE A 40 3.91 -13.38 6.53
C ILE A 40 2.49 -13.82 6.12
N LEU A 41 1.70 -12.91 5.54
CA LEU A 41 0.36 -13.23 5.06
C LEU A 41 0.36 -14.29 3.96
N VAL A 42 1.30 -14.20 3.00
CA VAL A 42 1.42 -15.20 1.92
C VAL A 42 1.73 -16.58 2.51
N VAL A 43 2.66 -16.67 3.45
CA VAL A 43 2.99 -17.95 4.11
C VAL A 43 1.80 -18.49 4.89
N PHE A 44 1.08 -17.63 5.62
CA PHE A 44 -0.10 -18.03 6.37
C PHE A 44 -1.21 -18.58 5.46
N LEU A 45 -1.56 -17.85 4.39
CA LEU A 45 -2.57 -18.28 3.43
C LEU A 45 -2.17 -19.60 2.76
N PHE A 46 -0.90 -19.74 2.36
CA PHE A 46 -0.39 -20.97 1.78
C PHE A 46 -0.60 -22.19 2.70
N ILE A 47 -0.33 -22.06 4.00
CA ILE A 47 -0.54 -23.13 4.97
C ILE A 47 -2.03 -23.47 5.09
N VAL A 48 -2.89 -22.44 5.18
CA VAL A 48 -4.34 -22.61 5.31
C VAL A 48 -4.91 -23.31 4.08
N ASP A 49 -4.52 -22.88 2.88
CA ASP A 49 -4.95 -23.48 1.60
C ASP A 49 -4.47 -24.93 1.48
N PHE A 50 -3.25 -25.23 1.95
CA PHE A 50 -2.72 -26.59 1.97
C PHE A 50 -3.53 -27.50 2.91
N ILE A 51 -3.85 -27.03 4.11
CA ILE A 51 -4.66 -27.80 5.07
C ILE A 51 -6.08 -27.99 4.55
N LEU A 52 -6.71 -26.94 4.02
CA LEU A 52 -8.04 -27.01 3.43
C LEU A 52 -8.09 -27.97 2.25
N SER A 53 -7.16 -27.87 1.30
CA SER A 53 -7.11 -28.77 0.14
C SER A 53 -6.94 -30.24 0.55
N GLN A 54 -6.08 -30.53 1.52
CA GLN A 54 -5.92 -31.88 2.07
C GLN A 54 -7.21 -32.36 2.77
N SER A 55 -7.88 -31.49 3.52
CA SER A 55 -9.12 -31.83 4.24
C SER A 55 -10.27 -32.09 3.29
N VAL A 56 -10.41 -31.30 2.23
CA VAL A 56 -11.41 -31.49 1.17
C VAL A 56 -11.15 -32.78 0.40
N HIS A 57 -9.89 -33.07 0.05
CA HIS A 57 -9.53 -34.32 -0.61
C HIS A 57 -9.84 -35.55 0.25
N ALA A 58 -9.68 -35.46 1.57
CA ALA A 58 -10.04 -36.53 2.50
C ALA A 58 -11.56 -36.72 2.69
N LEU A 59 -12.36 -35.68 2.42
CA LEU A 59 -13.84 -35.72 2.50
C LEU A 59 -14.49 -36.23 1.22
N LEU A 60 -13.82 -36.06 0.07
CA LEU A 60 -14.30 -36.50 -1.25
C LEU A 60 -13.92 -37.96 -1.59
N TYR A 61 -13.06 -38.58 -0.79
CA TYR A 61 -12.74 -40.01 -0.84
C TYR A 61 -13.41 -40.74 0.32
#